data_AF-Q2GAG1-F1
#
_entry.id   AF-Q2GAG1-F1
#
_cell.length_a   1.000
_cell.length_b   1.000
_cell.length_c   1.000
_cell.angle_alpha   90.00
_cell.angle_beta   90.00
_cell.angle_gamma   90.00
#
_symmetry.space_group_name_H-M   'P 1'
#
loop_
_entity.id
_entity.type
_entity.pdbx_description
1 polymer ?
#
loop_
_entity_poly.entity_id
_entity_poly.type
_entity_poly.pdbx_seq_one_letter_code
_entity_poly.pdbx_strand_id
1 'polypeptide(L)'
;MQPSAYIRRETAVSIVINLVLSALFFMAVFGRSGSVPVWGVGSYVFDFGPQGFMIALMATLVPGLLARKARTSGKVVAMGGAARLPANIAVRAMFCGLLGAATGMAGSALVVAPWGVTHLDWLTALLAKLAFGGTLAAIVTPAGLRAELIKR
;
A
#
# COMPACT_ATOMS: atom_id res chain seq x y z
N MET A 1 3.36 -5.07 -25.00
CA MET A 1 2.82 -3.83 -24.38
C MET A 1 3.97 -2.97 -23.86
N GLN A 2 3.85 -1.64 -23.94
CA GLN A 2 4.86 -0.71 -23.41
C GLN A 2 4.90 -0.75 -21.87
N PRO A 3 6.08 -0.73 -21.23
CA PRO A 3 6.21 -0.83 -19.77
C PRO A 3 5.45 0.25 -19.01
N SER A 4 5.45 1.50 -19.51
CA SER A 4 4.76 2.63 -18.88
C SER A 4 3.24 2.45 -18.82
N ALA A 5 2.64 1.98 -19.92
CA ALA A 5 1.22 1.68 -20.00
C ALA A 5 0.82 0.53 -19.07
N TYR A 6 1.67 -0.52 -19.01
CA TYR A 6 1.47 -1.64 -18.10
C TYR A 6 1.53 -1.18 -16.63
N ILE A 7 2.56 -0.41 -16.26
CA ILE A 7 2.71 0.13 -14.90
C ILE A 7 1.49 0.96 -14.51
N ARG A 8 1.05 1.89 -15.36
CA ARG A 8 -0.11 2.73 -15.06
C ARG A 8 -1.37 1.90 -14.83
N ARG A 9 -1.62 0.89 -15.67
CA ARG A 9 -2.79 0.00 -15.56
C ARG A 9 -2.76 -0.81 -14.27
N GLU A 10 -1.66 -1.51 -13.99
CA GLU A 10 -1.55 -2.36 -12.80
C GLU A 10 -1.52 -1.53 -11.50
N THR A 11 -0.93 -0.33 -11.52
CA THR A 11 -1.01 0.61 -10.38
C THR A 11 -2.44 1.07 -10.14
N ALA A 12 -3.20 1.42 -11.18
CA ALA A 12 -4.61 1.83 -11.01
C ALA A 12 -5.46 0.69 -10.42
N VAL A 13 -5.27 -0.54 -10.92
CA VAL A 13 -5.93 -1.74 -10.38
C VAL A 13 -5.55 -1.96 -8.90
N SER A 14 -4.26 -1.86 -8.57
CA SER A 14 -3.76 -1.99 -7.19
C SER A 14 -4.37 -0.94 -6.26
N ILE A 15 -4.47 0.32 -6.68
CA ILE A 15 -5.11 1.39 -5.90
C ILE A 15 -6.57 1.03 -5.61
N VAL A 16 -7.34 0.67 -6.64
CA VAL A 16 -8.77 0.33 -6.47
C VAL A 16 -8.94 -0.84 -5.50
N ILE A 17 -8.17 -1.91 -5.65
CA ILE A 17 -8.23 -3.08 -4.76
C ILE A 17 -7.91 -2.66 -3.31
N ASN A 18 -6.83 -1.90 -3.10
CA ASN A 18 -6.44 -1.49 -1.75
C ASN A 18 -7.44 -0.52 -1.12
N LEU A 19 -8.09 0.35 -1.89
CA LEU A 19 -9.17 1.22 -1.40
C LEU A 19 -10.38 0.40 -0.95
N VAL A 20 -10.82 -0.55 -1.77
CA VAL A 20 -11.96 -1.43 -1.43
C VAL A 20 -11.64 -2.26 -0.19
N LEU A 21 -10.48 -2.92 -0.15
CA LEU A 21 -10.08 -3.71 1.01
C LEU A 21 -9.93 -2.85 2.27
N SER A 22 -9.33 -1.66 2.15
CA SER A 22 -9.20 -0.74 3.29
C SER A 22 -10.56 -0.30 3.84
N ALA A 23 -11.53 -0.01 2.97
CA ALA A 23 -12.89 0.31 3.40
C ALA A 23 -13.55 -0.87 4.12
N LEU A 24 -13.42 -2.09 3.57
CA LEU A 24 -13.98 -3.30 4.16
C LEU A 24 -13.37 -3.62 5.53
N PHE A 25 -12.04 -3.58 5.65
CA PHE A 25 -11.36 -3.79 6.92
C PHE A 25 -11.69 -2.70 7.93
N PHE A 26 -11.76 -1.44 7.51
CA PHE A 26 -12.18 -0.36 8.38
C PHE A 26 -13.59 -0.61 8.94
N MET A 27 -14.56 -0.98 8.09
CA MET A 27 -15.90 -1.31 8.54
C MET A 27 -15.95 -2.55 9.45
N ALA A 28 -15.07 -3.53 9.22
CA ALA A 28 -14.98 -4.72 10.05
C ALA A 28 -14.44 -4.42 11.46
N VAL A 29 -13.47 -3.49 11.56
CA VAL A 29 -12.79 -3.15 12.83
C VAL A 29 -13.55 -2.07 13.62
N PHE A 30 -14.04 -1.03 12.93
CA PHE A 30 -14.63 0.17 13.55
C PHE A 30 -16.15 0.26 13.38
N GLY A 31 -16.78 -0.73 12.73
CA GLY A 31 -18.21 -0.71 12.44
C GLY A 31 -18.59 0.26 11.31
N ARG A 32 -19.89 0.55 11.18
CA ARG A 32 -20.46 1.35 10.08
C ARG A 32 -20.77 2.80 10.42
N SER A 33 -20.65 3.18 11.69
CA SER A 33 -20.95 4.53 12.20
C SER A 33 -20.43 4.69 13.62
N GLY A 34 -20.28 5.92 14.11
CA GLY A 34 -19.96 6.23 15.51
C GLY A 34 -18.64 6.97 15.67
N SER A 35 -18.11 7.00 16.89
CA SER A 35 -16.80 7.57 17.17
C SER A 35 -15.71 6.51 17.05
N VAL A 36 -14.59 6.89 16.44
CA VAL A 36 -13.44 5.99 16.23
C VAL A 36 -12.36 6.34 17.25
N PRO A 37 -12.01 5.42 18.18
CA PRO A 37 -10.96 5.68 19.15
C PRO A 37 -9.61 5.80 18.45
N VAL A 38 -8.83 6.83 18.80
CA VAL A 38 -7.57 7.14 18.11
C VAL A 38 -6.40 6.32 18.66
N TRP A 39 -6.30 6.22 19.99
CA TRP A 39 -5.16 5.67 20.70
C TRP A 39 -5.46 4.32 21.35
N GLY A 40 -4.43 3.49 21.52
CA GLY A 40 -4.53 2.16 22.11
C GLY A 40 -4.40 1.01 21.10
N VAL A 41 -4.25 -0.20 21.62
CA VAL A 41 -4.18 -1.42 20.79
C VAL A 41 -5.55 -1.68 20.18
N GLY A 42 -5.59 -1.91 18.87
CA GLY A 42 -6.84 -2.09 18.12
C GLY A 42 -7.55 -0.78 17.73
N SER A 43 -7.01 0.37 18.14
CA SER A 43 -7.53 1.70 17.78
C SER A 43 -6.99 2.19 16.44
N TYR A 44 -7.45 3.38 16.02
CA TYR A 44 -7.18 3.95 14.71
C TYR A 44 -5.70 3.99 14.33
N VAL A 45 -4.82 4.58 15.17
CA VAL A 45 -3.38 4.72 14.89
C VAL A 45 -2.68 3.37 14.83
N PHE A 46 -3.06 2.45 15.73
CA PHE A 46 -2.49 1.10 15.74
C PHE A 46 -2.82 0.34 14.45
N ASP A 47 -4.05 0.48 13.95
CA ASP A 47 -4.52 -0.22 12.75
C ASP A 47 -3.76 0.18 11.46
N PHE A 48 -3.20 1.40 11.39
CA PHE A 48 -2.34 1.79 10.26
C PHE A 48 -1.09 0.92 10.12
N GLY A 49 -0.62 0.29 11.21
CA GLY A 49 0.52 -0.61 11.17
C GLY A 49 0.23 -1.86 10.33
N PRO A 50 -0.70 -2.73 10.76
CA PRO A 50 -1.12 -3.90 9.98
C PRO A 50 -1.64 -3.54 8.59
N GLN A 51 -2.42 -2.45 8.45
CA GLN A 51 -2.91 -1.98 7.16
C GLN A 51 -1.75 -1.59 6.23
N GLY A 52 -0.85 -0.71 6.69
CA GLY A 52 0.29 -0.25 5.90
C GLY A 52 1.23 -1.40 5.51
N PHE A 53 1.45 -2.36 6.43
CA PHE A 53 2.18 -3.58 6.14
C PHE A 53 1.57 -4.36 4.98
N MET A 54 0.29 -4.71 5.10
CA MET A 54 -0.40 -5.54 4.11
C MET A 54 -0.51 -4.86 2.76
N ILE A 55 -0.83 -3.56 2.72
CA ILE A 55 -0.93 -2.80 1.47
C ILE A 55 0.43 -2.81 0.76
N ALA A 56 1.52 -2.42 1.43
CA ALA A 56 2.82 -2.35 0.78
C ALA A 56 3.37 -3.72 0.38
N LEU A 57 3.12 -4.75 1.20
CA LEU A 57 3.47 -6.14 0.91
C LEU A 57 2.73 -6.62 -0.36
N MET A 58 1.40 -6.49 -0.41
CA MET A 58 0.58 -6.97 -1.52
C MET A 58 0.80 -6.15 -2.80
N ALA A 59 0.94 -4.82 -2.67
CA ALA A 59 1.29 -3.92 -3.77
C ALA A 59 2.67 -4.21 -4.39
N THR A 60 3.54 -4.94 -3.67
CA THR A 60 4.84 -5.37 -4.19
C THR A 60 4.79 -6.79 -4.76
N LEU A 61 4.19 -7.73 -4.03
CA LEU A 61 4.18 -9.15 -4.40
C LEU A 61 3.32 -9.42 -5.64
N VAL A 62 2.03 -9.11 -5.56
CA VAL A 62 1.05 -9.54 -6.57
C VAL A 62 1.37 -8.93 -7.95
N PRO A 63 1.41 -7.59 -8.11
CA PRO A 63 1.73 -6.99 -9.39
C PRO A 63 3.17 -7.27 -9.81
N GLY A 64 4.11 -7.44 -8.87
CA GLY A 64 5.49 -7.80 -9.17
C GLY A 64 5.64 -9.19 -9.80
N LEU A 65 4.96 -10.21 -9.25
CA LEU A 65 4.93 -11.56 -9.82
C LEU A 65 4.26 -11.57 -11.19
N LEU A 66 3.16 -10.83 -11.34
CA LEU A 66 2.48 -10.68 -12.64
C LEU A 66 3.38 -9.99 -13.67
N ALA A 67 4.11 -8.95 -13.28
CA ALA A 67 5.07 -8.25 -14.15
C ALA A 67 6.23 -9.15 -14.58
N ARG A 68 6.78 -9.95 -13.65
CA ARG A 68 7.81 -10.95 -13.96
C ARG A 68 7.30 -11.96 -14.99
N LYS A 69 6.08 -12.49 -14.80
CA LYS A 69 5.44 -13.41 -15.73
C LYS A 69 5.18 -12.74 -17.09
N ALA A 70 4.72 -11.50 -17.10
CA ALA A 70 4.44 -10.75 -18.32
C ALA A 70 5.73 -10.41 -19.12
N ARG A 71 6.84 -10.12 -18.43
CA ARG A 71 8.15 -9.92 -19.05
C ARG A 71 8.70 -11.22 -19.64
N THR A 72 8.70 -12.30 -18.85
CA THR A 72 9.27 -13.60 -19.27
C THR A 72 8.48 -14.25 -20.40
N SER A 73 7.18 -14.01 -20.49
CA SER A 73 6.33 -14.46 -21.61
C SER A 73 6.36 -13.53 -22.84
N GLY A 74 7.16 -12.45 -22.83
CA GLY A 74 7.24 -11.50 -23.94
C GLY A 74 6.02 -10.56 -24.09
N LYS A 75 5.02 -10.66 -23.20
CA LYS A 75 3.82 -9.80 -23.22
C LYS A 75 4.15 -8.32 -22.96
N VAL A 76 5.19 -8.06 -22.17
CA VAL A 76 5.69 -6.72 -21.84
C VAL A 76 7.17 -6.64 -22.17
N VAL A 77 7.58 -5.55 -22.83
CA VAL A 77 8.97 -5.30 -23.20
C VAL A 77 9.81 -5.10 -21.93
N ALA A 78 11.03 -5.63 -21.90
CA ALA A 78 11.93 -5.40 -20.77
C ALA A 78 12.35 -3.92 -20.71
N MET A 79 12.50 -3.38 -19.51
CA MET A 79 13.05 -2.04 -19.30
C MET A 79 14.58 -2.12 -19.17
N GLY A 80 15.28 -1.13 -19.74
CA GLY A 80 16.68 -0.87 -19.41
C GLY A 80 16.82 -0.14 -18.08
N GLY A 81 18.00 -0.25 -17.46
CA GLY A 81 18.36 0.47 -16.23
C GLY A 81 18.78 -0.45 -15.07
N ALA A 82 19.07 0.16 -13.92
CA ALA A 82 19.45 -0.54 -12.70
C ALA A 82 18.33 -0.44 -11.65
N ALA A 83 17.94 -1.57 -11.07
CA ALA A 83 16.93 -1.59 -10.02
C ALA A 83 17.56 -1.26 -8.67
N ARG A 84 17.01 -0.26 -7.96
CA ARG A 84 17.46 0.15 -6.62
C ARG A 84 16.94 -0.74 -5.47
N LEU A 85 16.01 -1.64 -5.77
CA LEU A 85 15.37 -2.50 -4.78
C LEU A 85 15.92 -3.94 -4.85
N PRO A 86 15.84 -4.72 -3.74
CA PRO A 86 16.30 -6.10 -3.70
C PRO A 86 15.76 -6.95 -4.85
N ALA A 87 16.60 -7.86 -5.37
CA ALA A 87 16.25 -8.75 -6.48
C ALA A 87 15.21 -9.80 -6.08
N ASN A 88 15.32 -10.30 -4.86
CA ASN A 88 14.34 -11.22 -4.31
C ASN A 88 13.04 -10.48 -3.98
N ILE A 89 11.96 -10.89 -4.64
CA ILE A 89 10.64 -10.26 -4.50
C ILE A 89 10.08 -10.40 -3.09
N ALA A 90 10.33 -11.50 -2.39
CA ALA A 90 9.87 -11.71 -1.03
C ALA A 90 10.58 -10.75 -0.06
N VAL A 91 11.90 -10.63 -0.18
CA VAL A 91 12.69 -9.68 0.63
C VAL A 91 12.25 -8.24 0.38
N ARG A 92 12.07 -7.87 -0.89
CA ARG A 92 11.59 -6.54 -1.26
C ARG A 92 10.21 -6.25 -0.70
N ALA A 93 9.29 -7.19 -0.83
CA ALA A 93 7.93 -7.03 -0.33
C ALA A 93 7.89 -6.93 1.20
N MET A 94 8.69 -7.74 1.90
CA MET A 94 8.83 -7.64 3.35
C MET A 94 9.37 -6.27 3.76
N PHE A 95 10.41 -5.79 3.07
CA PHE A 95 10.97 -4.47 3.33
C PHE A 95 9.95 -3.34 3.09
N CYS A 96 9.24 -3.37 1.96
CA CYS A 96 8.18 -2.42 1.67
C CYS A 96 7.04 -2.51 2.70
N GLY A 97 6.66 -3.72 3.13
CA GLY A 97 5.69 -3.96 4.18
C GLY A 97 6.10 -3.31 5.51
N LEU A 98 7.31 -3.57 5.98
CA LEU A 98 7.81 -3.00 7.24
C LEU A 98 7.86 -1.47 7.19
N LEU A 99 8.31 -0.90 6.07
CA LEU A 99 8.26 0.55 5.87
C LEU A 99 6.82 1.08 5.83
N GLY A 100 5.90 0.38 5.17
CA GLY A 100 4.48 0.73 5.14
C GLY A 100 3.87 0.72 6.54
N ALA A 101 4.20 -0.27 7.37
CA ALA A 101 3.75 -0.36 8.75
C ALA A 101 4.28 0.80 9.60
N ALA A 102 5.59 1.04 9.53
CA ALA A 102 6.26 2.08 10.29
C ALA A 102 5.76 3.46 9.88
N THR A 103 5.67 3.75 8.58
CA THR A 103 5.18 5.04 8.06
C THR A 103 3.70 5.24 8.31
N GLY A 104 2.87 4.19 8.23
CA GLY A 104 1.46 4.27 8.56
C GLY A 104 1.23 4.59 10.03
N MET A 105 1.84 3.82 10.93
CA MET A 105 1.65 4.01 12.37
C MET A 105 2.29 5.32 12.86
N ALA A 106 3.57 5.56 12.56
CA ALA A 106 4.25 6.77 13.00
C ALA A 106 3.70 8.02 12.29
N GLY A 107 3.41 7.94 10.99
CA GLY A 107 2.85 9.04 10.23
C GLY A 107 1.46 9.44 10.70
N SER A 108 0.57 8.47 10.93
CA SER A 108 -0.74 8.77 11.51
C SER A 108 -0.59 9.37 12.92
N ALA A 109 0.22 8.77 13.80
CA ALA A 109 0.47 9.31 15.13
C ALA A 109 0.97 10.76 15.12
N LEU A 110 1.95 11.08 14.25
CA LEU A 110 2.49 12.44 14.10
C LEU A 110 1.44 13.44 13.60
N VAL A 111 0.48 12.99 12.78
CA VAL A 111 -0.60 13.83 12.29
C VAL A 111 -1.64 14.09 13.38
N VAL A 112 -2.05 13.08 14.16
CA VAL A 112 -3.14 13.25 15.16
C VAL A 112 -2.67 13.73 16.53
N ALA A 113 -1.43 13.41 16.96
CA ALA A 113 -0.92 13.76 18.29
C ALA A 113 -0.97 15.27 18.61
N PRO A 114 -0.58 16.19 17.70
CA PRO A 114 -0.60 17.63 17.99
C PRO A 114 -1.99 18.18 18.30
N TRP A 115 -3.05 17.50 17.85
CA TRP A 115 -4.43 17.96 18.02
C TRP A 115 -5.07 17.46 19.32
N GLY A 116 -4.41 16.57 20.07
CA GLY A 116 -4.95 16.00 21.31
C GLY A 116 -6.25 15.20 21.13
N VAL A 117 -6.56 14.78 19.89
CA VAL A 117 -7.82 14.11 19.56
C VAL A 117 -7.80 12.67 20.07
N THR A 118 -8.81 12.30 20.84
CA THR A 118 -8.99 10.92 21.35
C THR A 118 -9.99 10.12 20.52
N HIS A 119 -10.89 10.81 19.81
CA HIS A 119 -11.92 10.22 18.98
C HIS A 119 -12.03 10.98 17.66
N LEU A 120 -12.08 10.25 16.55
CA LEU A 120 -12.38 10.82 15.24
C LEU A 120 -13.82 10.51 14.85
N ASP A 121 -14.41 11.43 14.09
CA ASP A 121 -15.62 11.13 13.33
C ASP A 121 -15.36 9.97 12.35
N TRP A 122 -16.35 9.10 12.19
CA TRP A 122 -16.25 7.89 11.38
C TRP A 122 -15.89 8.18 9.92
N LEU A 123 -16.53 9.18 9.31
CA LEU A 123 -16.29 9.52 7.90
C LEU A 123 -14.89 10.09 7.71
N THR A 124 -14.47 10.96 8.64
CA THR A 124 -13.12 11.54 8.64
C THR A 124 -12.05 10.45 8.76
N ALA A 125 -12.24 9.50 9.68
CA ALA A 125 -11.35 8.37 9.87
C ALA A 125 -11.30 7.44 8.64
N LEU A 126 -12.46 7.16 8.03
CA LEU A 126 -12.50 6.36 6.79
C LEU A 126 -11.75 7.05 5.66
N LEU A 127 -12.05 8.32 5.38
CA LEU A 127 -11.44 9.06 4.28
C LEU A 127 -9.93 9.17 4.42
N ALA A 128 -9.43 9.42 5.63
CA ALA A 128 -8.00 9.47 5.90
C ALA A 128 -7.32 8.10 5.67
N LYS A 129 -7.96 6.98 6.06
CA LYS A 129 -7.43 5.65 5.74
C LYS A 129 -7.44 5.33 4.25
N LEU A 130 -8.50 5.70 3.55
CA LEU A 130 -8.58 5.50 2.10
C LEU A 130 -7.50 6.32 1.38
N ALA A 131 -7.33 7.59 1.77
CA ALA A 131 -6.28 8.45 1.25
C ALA A 131 -4.88 7.85 1.49
N PHE A 132 -4.62 7.35 2.69
CA PHE A 132 -3.36 6.67 3.02
C PHE A 132 -3.17 5.40 2.17
N GLY A 133 -4.14 4.49 2.16
CA GLY A 133 -4.03 3.23 1.44
C GLY A 133 -3.88 3.40 -0.07
N GLY A 134 -4.62 4.35 -0.66
CA GLY A 134 -4.49 4.73 -2.06
C GLY A 134 -3.11 5.31 -2.37
N THR A 135 -2.63 6.26 -1.54
CA THR A 135 -1.30 6.88 -1.70
C THR A 135 -0.19 5.84 -1.60
N LEU A 136 -0.24 4.98 -0.59
CA LEU A 136 0.77 3.94 -0.37
C LEU A 136 0.81 2.97 -1.56
N ALA A 137 -0.35 2.51 -2.05
CA ALA A 137 -0.44 1.67 -3.23
C ALA A 137 0.10 2.39 -4.49
N ALA A 138 -0.20 3.68 -4.66
CA ALA A 138 0.26 4.49 -5.78
C ALA A 138 1.78 4.69 -5.80
N ILE A 139 2.44 4.68 -4.64
CA ILE A 139 3.90 4.82 -4.51
C ILE A 139 4.59 3.46 -4.66
N VAL A 140 4.12 2.46 -3.91
CA VAL A 140 4.81 1.15 -3.78
C VAL A 140 4.64 0.30 -5.03
N THR A 141 3.44 0.25 -5.62
CA THR A 141 3.15 -0.57 -6.80
C THR A 141 4.07 -0.26 -7.99
N PRO A 142 4.20 1.00 -8.46
CA PRO A 142 5.06 1.28 -9.60
C PRO A 142 6.55 1.05 -9.30
N ALA A 143 7.00 1.24 -8.05
CA ALA A 143 8.37 0.94 -7.66
C ALA A 143 8.66 -0.58 -7.75
N GLY A 144 7.75 -1.42 -7.25
CA GLY A 144 7.84 -2.88 -7.33
C GLY A 144 7.78 -3.38 -8.78
N LEU A 145 6.87 -2.82 -9.59
CA LEU A 145 6.73 -3.17 -11.00
C LEU A 145 7.99 -2.83 -11.81
N ARG A 146 8.55 -1.63 -11.64
CA ARG A 146 9.80 -1.23 -12.31
C ARG A 146 10.94 -2.19 -11.98
N ALA A 147 11.04 -2.63 -10.72
CA ALA A 147 12.09 -3.55 -10.28
C ALA A 147 12.03 -4.94 -10.92
N GLU A 148 10.86 -5.39 -11.39
CA GLU A 148 10.64 -6.69 -12.06
C GLU A 148 10.65 -6.61 -13.60
N LEU A 149 10.33 -5.43 -14.15
CA LEU A 149 10.38 -5.18 -15.58
C LEU A 149 11.81 -4.88 -16.08
N ILE A 150 12.70 -4.42 -15.20
CA ILE A 150 14.13 -4.29 -15.50
C ILE A 150 14.74 -5.68 -15.71
N LYS A 151 15.44 -5.85 -16.84
CA LYS A 151 16.22 -7.06 -17.11
C LYS A 151 17.41 -7.08 -16.16
N ARG A 152 17.38 -7.99 -15.19
CA ARG A 152 18.53 -8.33 -14.34
C ARG A 152 19.25 -9.53 -14.92
#